data_AF-B8XPY5-F1
#
_entry.id   AF-B8XPY5-F1
#
_cell.length_a   1.000
_cell.length_b   1.000
_cell.length_c   1.000
_cell.angle_alpha   90.00
_cell.angle_beta   90.00
_cell.angle_gamma   90.00
#
_symmetry.space_group_name_H-M   'P 1'
#
loop_
_entity.id
_entity.type
_entity.pdbx_description
1 polymer ?
#
loop_
_entity_poly.entity_id
_entity_poly.type
_entity_poly.pdbx_seq_one_letter_code
_entity_poly.pdbx_strand_id
1 'polypeptide(L)'
;GINPVIIKSVAEQVAEVAKMDCEIAVIVGGGNIWRGKTGSDLGMDRGTADYMGMLATVMNALALQDSLEQLDCDTRVLTSIEMKQVAEPYIRRRAIRHLEKKRVVIFAAGIGNPYFSTDTTAALRAAEVEADVILMGKNNVDGVYSADPKVNKDAVKYEHLTHIQMLQEGLQVMDSTASSFCMGNNIPLT
;
A
#
# COMPACT_ATOMS: atom_id res chain seq x y z
N GLY A 1 -2.57 16.31 -5.61
CA GLY A 1 -2.54 16.72 -4.19
C GLY A 1 -3.35 15.77 -3.34
N ILE A 2 -3.43 16.04 -2.04
CA ILE A 2 -4.26 15.28 -1.10
C ILE A 2 -5.71 15.75 -1.21
N ASN A 3 -6.66 14.84 -1.43
CA ASN A 3 -8.09 15.15 -1.47
C ASN A 3 -8.73 14.80 -0.10
N PRO A 4 -9.22 15.80 0.66
CA PRO A 4 -9.80 15.59 1.98
C PRO A 4 -10.98 14.61 1.99
N VAL A 5 -11.82 14.65 0.94
CA VAL A 5 -13.02 13.78 0.84
C VAL A 5 -12.61 12.32 0.69
N ILE A 6 -11.57 12.05 -0.11
CA ILE A 6 -11.08 10.69 -0.34
C ILE A 6 -10.41 10.15 0.91
N ILE A 7 -9.53 10.94 1.56
CA ILE A 7 -8.87 10.49 2.80
C ILE A 7 -9.91 10.20 3.88
N LYS A 8 -10.90 11.09 4.07
CA LYS A 8 -11.95 10.88 5.06
C LYS A 8 -12.74 9.60 4.78
N SER A 9 -13.13 9.38 3.52
CA SER A 9 -13.86 8.17 3.11
C SER A 9 -13.04 6.90 3.35
N VAL A 10 -11.73 6.92 3.09
CA VAL A 10 -10.84 5.78 3.39
C VAL A 10 -10.69 5.58 4.89
N ALA A 11 -10.51 6.66 5.66
CA ALA A 11 -10.40 6.60 7.11
C ALA A 11 -11.66 6.03 7.76
N GLU A 12 -12.85 6.42 7.30
CA GLU A 12 -14.14 5.89 7.76
C GLU A 12 -14.25 4.38 7.52
N GLN A 13 -13.86 3.89 6.34
CA GLN A 13 -13.85 2.46 6.02
C GLN A 13 -12.85 1.69 6.89
N VAL A 14 -11.64 2.21 7.05
CA VAL A 14 -10.62 1.58 7.92
C VAL A 14 -11.07 1.57 9.38
N ALA A 15 -11.70 2.65 9.86
CA ALA A 15 -12.24 2.73 11.22
C ALA A 15 -13.40 1.75 11.46
N GLU A 16 -14.21 1.48 10.43
CA GLU A 16 -15.26 0.46 10.49
C GLU A 16 -14.65 -0.94 10.68
N VAL A 17 -13.63 -1.28 9.89
CA VAL A 17 -12.92 -2.57 10.01
C VAL A 17 -12.16 -2.67 11.33
N ALA A 18 -11.58 -1.57 11.83
CA ALA A 18 -10.85 -1.55 13.09
C ALA A 18 -11.75 -1.93 14.29
N LYS A 19 -13.07 -1.69 14.19
CA LYS A 19 -14.05 -2.09 15.22
C LYS A 19 -14.37 -3.59 15.20
N MET A 20 -13.96 -4.31 14.16
CA MET A 20 -14.21 -5.76 14.01
C MET A 20 -13.12 -6.64 14.65
N ASP A 21 -12.30 -6.05 15.53
CA ASP A 21 -11.17 -6.73 16.21
C ASP A 21 -10.07 -7.24 15.25
N CYS A 22 -9.99 -6.67 14.05
CA CYS A 22 -8.95 -6.98 13.07
C CYS A 22 -7.66 -6.20 13.34
N GLU A 23 -6.52 -6.81 13.01
CA GLU A 23 -5.22 -6.13 13.00
C GLU A 23 -4.99 -5.52 11.61
N ILE A 24 -4.85 -4.19 11.54
CA ILE A 24 -4.84 -3.48 10.26
C ILE A 24 -3.49 -2.83 10.01
N ALA A 25 -2.89 -3.20 8.88
CA ALA A 25 -1.76 -2.52 8.30
C ALA A 25 -2.16 -1.84 6.98
N VAL A 26 -1.81 -0.57 6.83
CA VAL A 26 -2.12 0.22 5.63
C VAL A 26 -0.82 0.67 4.96
N ILE A 27 -0.77 0.57 3.64
CA ILE A 27 0.29 1.13 2.81
C ILE A 27 -0.33 2.15 1.87
N VAL A 28 0.21 3.36 1.87
CA VAL A 28 -0.32 4.46 1.05
C VAL A 28 0.67 4.80 -0.06
N GLY A 29 0.20 4.77 -1.31
CA GLY A 29 0.99 5.19 -2.47
C GLY A 29 1.20 6.72 -2.53
N GLY A 30 2.19 7.18 -3.29
CA GLY A 30 2.54 8.60 -3.43
C GLY A 30 2.02 9.27 -4.71
N GLY A 31 1.34 8.53 -5.59
CA GLY A 31 1.02 8.92 -6.97
C GLY A 31 0.09 10.13 -7.13
N ASN A 32 -0.61 10.54 -6.07
CA ASN A 32 -1.44 11.74 -6.03
C ASN A 32 -0.61 13.02 -5.82
N ILE A 33 0.57 12.95 -5.20
CA ILE A 33 1.48 14.07 -4.96
C ILE A 33 2.62 14.04 -5.97
N TRP A 34 3.23 12.87 -6.17
CA TRP A 34 4.36 12.69 -7.06
C TRP A 34 4.07 11.59 -8.09
N ARG A 35 4.04 11.95 -9.37
CA ARG A 35 3.94 10.99 -10.48
C ARG A 35 5.31 10.85 -11.10
N GLY A 36 5.89 9.65 -11.11
CA GLY A 36 7.25 9.39 -11.62
C GLY A 36 7.49 9.88 -13.05
N LYS A 37 6.44 9.94 -13.89
CA LYS A 37 6.49 10.53 -15.23
C LYS A 37 6.96 11.99 -15.22
N THR A 38 6.52 12.77 -14.23
CA THR A 38 6.96 14.16 -14.03
C THR A 38 8.47 14.24 -13.77
N GLY A 39 9.05 13.28 -13.06
CA GLY A 39 10.50 13.21 -12.85
C GLY A 39 11.27 12.97 -14.16
N SER A 40 10.77 12.05 -15.00
CA SER A 40 11.36 11.78 -16.31
C SER A 40 11.27 12.98 -17.24
N ASP A 41 10.13 13.68 -17.27
CA ASP A 41 9.92 14.86 -18.11
C ASP A 41 10.83 16.04 -17.68
N LEU A 42 11.24 16.07 -16.41
CA LEU A 42 12.19 17.05 -15.86
C LEU A 42 13.67 16.64 -16.00
N GLY A 43 13.96 15.48 -16.60
CA GLY A 43 15.34 14.96 -16.71
C GLY A 43 15.96 14.58 -15.36
N MET A 44 15.14 14.28 -14.36
CA MET A 44 15.59 13.95 -13.01
C MET A 44 16.21 12.55 -12.96
N ASP A 45 17.25 12.39 -12.14
CA ASP A 45 17.76 11.06 -11.79
C ASP A 45 16.65 10.20 -11.16
N ARG A 46 16.57 8.94 -11.58
CA ARG A 46 15.52 8.02 -11.14
C ARG A 46 15.54 7.81 -9.62
N GLY A 47 16.73 7.70 -9.02
CA GLY A 47 16.87 7.54 -7.57
C GLY A 47 16.26 8.72 -6.81
N THR A 48 16.53 9.93 -7.29
CA THR A 48 15.95 11.17 -6.72
C THR A 48 14.42 11.20 -6.86
N ALA A 49 13.90 10.85 -8.04
CA ALA A 49 12.47 10.79 -8.28
C ALA A 49 11.77 9.76 -7.37
N ASP A 50 12.39 8.63 -7.11
CA ASP A 50 11.85 7.61 -6.20
C ASP A 50 11.84 8.08 -4.74
N TYR A 51 12.88 8.80 -4.29
CA TYR A 51 12.87 9.44 -2.96
C TYR A 51 11.77 10.48 -2.81
N MET A 52 11.51 11.29 -3.84
CA MET A 52 10.37 12.21 -3.83
C MET A 52 9.04 11.45 -3.75
N GLY A 53 8.93 10.32 -4.45
CA GLY A 53 7.79 9.40 -4.33
C GLY A 53 7.63 8.84 -2.91
N MET A 54 8.71 8.41 -2.27
CA MET A 54 8.71 7.93 -0.90
C MET A 54 8.29 9.01 0.09
N LEU A 55 8.77 10.25 -0.05
CA LEU A 55 8.32 11.37 0.78
C LEU A 55 6.83 11.70 0.56
N ALA A 56 6.34 11.58 -0.67
CA ALA A 56 4.91 11.71 -0.95
C ALA A 56 4.07 10.64 -0.21
N THR A 57 4.54 9.40 -0.09
CA THR A 57 3.85 8.38 0.72
C THR A 57 3.77 8.77 2.20
N VAL A 58 4.82 9.39 2.74
CA VAL A 58 4.86 9.87 4.13
C VAL A 58 3.84 10.98 4.34
N MET A 59 3.75 11.94 3.41
CA MET A 59 2.74 13.00 3.48
C MET A 59 1.31 12.43 3.51
N ASN A 60 1.03 11.43 2.67
CA ASN A 60 -0.28 10.78 2.67
C ASN A 60 -0.53 9.97 3.95
N ALA A 61 0.49 9.29 4.48
CA ALA A 61 0.38 8.52 5.71
C ALA A 61 0.03 9.41 6.92
N LEU A 62 0.65 10.58 7.03
CA LEU A 62 0.34 11.56 8.07
C LEU A 62 -1.10 12.09 7.96
N ALA A 63 -1.55 12.39 6.74
CA ALA A 63 -2.92 12.84 6.52
C ALA A 63 -3.96 11.75 6.85
N LEU A 64 -3.65 10.49 6.55
CA LEU A 64 -4.49 9.35 6.91
C LEU A 64 -4.50 9.11 8.43
N GLN A 65 -3.33 9.19 9.07
CA GLN A 65 -3.20 9.10 10.54
C GLN A 65 -4.10 10.12 11.22
N ASP A 66 -4.00 11.40 10.86
CA ASP A 66 -4.81 12.47 11.46
C ASP A 66 -6.32 12.20 11.28
N SER A 67 -6.72 11.75 10.09
CA SER A 67 -8.13 11.46 9.81
C SER A 67 -8.66 10.24 10.59
N LEU A 68 -7.81 9.24 10.84
CA LEU A 68 -8.15 8.08 11.66
C LEU A 68 -8.20 8.43 13.15
N GLU A 69 -7.28 9.27 13.63
CA GLU A 69 -7.26 9.73 15.02
C GLU A 69 -8.50 10.59 15.33
N GLN A 70 -9.00 11.38 14.37
CA GLN A 70 -10.30 12.07 14.48
C GLN A 70 -11.51 11.12 14.58
N LEU A 71 -11.33 9.85 14.22
CA LEU A 71 -12.34 8.78 14.32
C LEU A 71 -12.07 7.83 15.49
N ASP A 72 -11.29 8.28 16.49
CA ASP A 72 -10.93 7.55 17.69
C ASP A 72 -10.15 6.24 17.42
N CYS A 73 -9.46 6.14 16.28
CA CYS A 73 -8.58 5.02 15.98
C CYS A 73 -7.16 5.32 16.45
N ASP A 74 -6.61 4.46 17.31
CA ASP A 74 -5.19 4.50 17.64
C ASP A 74 -4.36 4.14 16.39
N THR A 75 -3.48 5.04 15.95
CA THR A 75 -2.66 4.80 14.75
C THR A 75 -1.17 4.93 15.01
N ARG A 76 -0.33 4.31 14.17
CA ARG A 76 1.13 4.55 14.16
C ARG A 76 1.68 4.57 12.74
N VAL A 77 2.28 5.70 12.35
CA VAL A 77 3.03 5.80 11.09
C VAL A 77 4.44 5.28 11.29
N LEU A 78 4.81 4.26 10.51
CA LEU A 78 6.14 3.64 10.50
C LEU A 78 6.81 3.88 9.15
N THR A 79 8.00 4.45 9.16
CA THR A 79 8.73 4.85 7.95
C THR A 79 10.01 4.06 7.76
N SER A 80 10.28 3.67 6.51
CA SER A 80 11.54 3.03 6.10
C SER A 80 12.71 4.01 6.01
N ILE A 81 12.43 5.31 5.87
CA ILE A 81 13.43 6.38 5.92
C ILE A 81 13.33 7.06 7.28
N GLU A 82 14.42 7.10 8.04
CA GLU A 82 14.42 7.64 9.40
C GLU A 82 14.12 9.15 9.40
N MET A 83 13.10 9.55 10.16
CA MET A 83 12.69 10.95 10.33
C MET A 83 12.16 11.19 11.74
N LYS A 84 13.08 11.25 12.70
CA LYS A 84 12.82 11.21 14.16
C LYS A 84 11.72 12.15 14.67
N GLN A 85 11.54 13.33 14.07
CA GLN A 85 10.54 14.31 14.50
C GLN A 85 9.16 14.10 13.87
N VAL A 86 9.05 13.26 12.84
CA VAL A 86 7.87 13.16 11.98
C VAL A 86 7.14 11.83 12.19
N ALA A 87 7.86 10.71 12.15
CA ALA A 87 7.28 9.38 12.22
C ALA A 87 8.27 8.37 12.82
N GLU A 88 7.75 7.27 13.36
CA GLU A 88 8.60 6.25 13.97
C GLU A 88 9.37 5.47 12.89
N PRO A 89 10.65 5.14 13.10
CA PRO A 89 11.37 4.25 12.19
C PRO A 89 10.73 2.87 12.21
N TYR A 90 10.64 2.24 11.04
CA TYR A 90 10.14 0.87 10.93
C TYR A 90 11.05 -0.11 11.66
N ILE A 91 10.47 -0.84 12.61
CA ILE A 91 11.10 -1.98 13.28
C ILE A 91 10.04 -3.09 13.31
N ARG A 92 10.30 -4.22 12.64
CA ARG A 92 9.36 -5.35 12.51
C ARG A 92 8.65 -5.71 13.82
N ARG A 93 9.43 -5.98 14.87
CA ARG A 93 8.90 -6.34 16.20
C ARG A 93 8.01 -5.27 16.82
N ARG A 94 8.28 -3.99 16.53
CA ARG A 94 7.45 -2.88 17.01
C ARG A 94 6.15 -2.78 16.22
N ALA A 95 6.19 -2.99 14.90
CA ALA A 95 5.01 -3.05 14.06
C ALA A 95 4.04 -4.13 14.54
N ILE A 96 4.53 -5.36 14.73
CA ILE A 96 3.75 -6.48 15.29
C ILE A 96 3.16 -6.09 16.65
N ARG A 97 3.95 -5.49 17.55
CA ARG A 97 3.45 -5.07 18.87
C ARG A 97 2.37 -3.98 18.80
N HIS A 98 2.32 -3.18 17.74
CA HIS A 98 1.24 -2.23 17.51
C HIS A 98 -0.02 -2.92 16.99
N LEU A 99 0.13 -3.86 16.06
CA LEU A 99 -0.96 -4.69 15.55
C LEU A 99 -1.63 -5.51 16.65
N GLU A 100 -0.87 -6.18 17.51
CA GLU A 100 -1.37 -6.91 18.69
C GLU A 100 -2.17 -6.02 19.66
N LYS A 101 -1.92 -4.71 19.65
CA LYS A 101 -2.63 -3.71 20.47
C LYS A 101 -3.79 -3.07 19.72
N LYS A 102 -4.18 -3.61 18.57
CA LYS A 102 -5.26 -3.13 17.70
C LYS A 102 -5.07 -1.69 17.22
N ARG A 103 -3.80 -1.27 17.10
CA ARG A 103 -3.47 0.03 16.48
C ARG A 103 -3.38 -0.14 14.98
N VAL A 104 -3.95 0.79 14.22
CA VAL A 104 -3.78 0.84 12.77
C VAL A 104 -2.33 1.24 12.47
N VAL A 105 -1.57 0.34 11.86
CA VAL A 105 -0.18 0.59 11.47
C VAL A 105 -0.16 1.11 10.03
N ILE A 106 0.45 2.27 9.80
CA ILE A 106 0.56 2.86 8.47
C ILE A 106 2.03 2.82 8.05
N PHE A 107 2.36 2.02 7.04
CA PHE A 107 3.70 1.95 6.49
C PHE A 107 3.91 3.02 5.43
N ALA A 108 5.01 3.77 5.55
CA ALA A 108 5.40 4.84 4.65
C ALA A 108 6.86 4.71 4.20
N ALA A 109 7.22 5.50 3.19
CA ALA A 109 8.51 5.52 2.52
C ALA A 109 8.90 4.20 1.85
N GLY A 110 7.91 3.43 1.36
CA GLY A 110 8.16 2.17 0.64
C GLY A 110 9.03 1.21 1.45
N ILE A 111 10.02 0.59 0.79
CA ILE A 111 11.08 -0.18 1.46
C ILE A 111 12.34 0.65 1.75
N GLY A 112 12.30 1.97 1.53
CA GLY A 112 13.43 2.90 1.75
C GLY A 112 14.47 2.93 0.63
N ASN A 113 14.32 2.09 -0.40
CA ASN A 113 15.26 1.98 -1.52
C ASN A 113 14.58 2.40 -2.83
N PRO A 114 15.27 3.17 -3.69
CA PRO A 114 14.82 3.42 -5.06
C PRO A 114 14.66 2.14 -5.88
N TYR A 115 14.03 2.26 -7.05
CA TYR A 115 13.75 1.18 -8.01
C TYR A 115 12.64 0.19 -7.62
N PHE A 116 12.06 0.32 -6.42
CA PHE A 116 10.99 -0.53 -5.93
C PHE A 116 9.63 0.17 -5.91
N SER A 117 8.58 -0.59 -6.19
CA SER A 117 7.20 -0.10 -6.20
C SER A 117 6.58 -0.12 -4.80
N THR A 118 5.42 0.53 -4.67
CA THR A 118 4.56 0.38 -3.48
C THR A 118 3.99 -1.04 -3.37
N ASP A 119 3.75 -1.74 -4.48
CA ASP A 119 3.27 -3.12 -4.47
C ASP A 119 4.32 -4.08 -3.89
N THR A 120 5.60 -3.90 -4.23
CA THR A 120 6.70 -4.67 -3.62
C THR A 120 6.78 -4.39 -2.11
N THR A 121 6.50 -3.14 -1.70
CA THR A 121 6.42 -2.79 -0.28
C THR A 121 5.27 -3.55 0.40
N ALA A 122 4.10 -3.65 -0.24
CA ALA A 122 2.97 -4.40 0.29
C ALA A 122 3.28 -5.87 0.49
N ALA A 123 3.86 -6.51 -0.52
CA ALA A 123 4.30 -7.90 -0.43
C ALA A 123 5.30 -8.12 0.72
N LEU A 124 6.32 -7.26 0.82
CA LEU A 124 7.35 -7.37 1.86
C LEU A 124 6.78 -7.16 3.26
N ARG A 125 6.01 -6.09 3.48
CA ARG A 125 5.47 -5.75 4.80
C ARG A 125 4.46 -6.80 5.25
N ALA A 126 3.62 -7.30 4.35
CA ALA A 126 2.69 -8.39 4.66
C ALA A 126 3.42 -9.65 5.14
N ALA A 127 4.51 -10.05 4.46
CA ALA A 127 5.33 -11.18 4.91
C ALA A 127 5.95 -10.92 6.29
N GLU A 128 6.47 -9.71 6.50
CA GLU A 128 7.13 -9.37 7.75
C GLU A 128 6.16 -9.30 8.93
N VAL A 129 4.93 -8.84 8.75
CA VAL A 129 3.92 -8.83 9.82
C VAL A 129 3.06 -10.09 9.86
N GLU A 130 3.35 -11.08 9.00
CA GLU A 130 2.61 -12.34 8.92
C GLU A 130 1.11 -12.11 8.65
N ALA A 131 0.81 -11.18 7.73
CA ALA A 131 -0.56 -10.84 7.38
C ALA A 131 -1.29 -12.01 6.71
N ASP A 132 -2.54 -12.25 7.12
CA ASP A 132 -3.38 -13.31 6.55
C ASP A 132 -3.77 -13.03 5.09
N VAL A 133 -3.91 -11.76 4.70
CA VAL A 133 -4.32 -11.35 3.36
C VAL A 133 -3.80 -9.95 3.01
N ILE A 134 -3.52 -9.72 1.72
CA ILE A 134 -3.30 -8.37 1.17
C ILE A 134 -4.54 -7.96 0.37
N LEU A 135 -5.13 -6.82 0.73
CA LEU A 135 -6.22 -6.19 0.00
C LEU A 135 -5.68 -5.05 -0.86
N MET A 136 -5.81 -5.17 -2.18
CA MET A 136 -5.25 -4.19 -3.12
C MET A 136 -6.33 -3.24 -3.65
N GLY A 137 -6.32 -1.99 -3.19
CA GLY A 137 -7.16 -0.93 -3.77
C GLY A 137 -6.63 -0.44 -5.11
N LYS A 138 -7.26 -0.82 -6.24
CA LYS A 138 -6.95 -0.26 -7.56
C LYS A 138 -7.95 0.81 -7.98
N ASN A 139 -7.42 1.92 -8.50
CA ASN A 139 -8.24 3.02 -9.00
C ASN A 139 -9.12 2.55 -10.17
N ASN A 140 -10.44 2.61 -9.97
CA ASN A 140 -11.49 2.41 -10.98
C ASN A 140 -11.76 0.97 -11.46
N VAL A 141 -11.35 -0.05 -10.70
CA VAL A 141 -11.75 -1.43 -10.93
C VAL A 141 -11.99 -2.11 -9.58
N ASP A 142 -13.09 -2.83 -9.48
CA ASP A 142 -13.62 -3.45 -8.26
C ASP A 142 -13.14 -4.92 -8.08
N GLY A 143 -12.05 -5.29 -8.76
CA GLY A 143 -11.46 -6.62 -8.69
C GLY A 143 -10.43 -6.84 -9.80
N VAL A 144 -9.95 -8.08 -9.91
CA VAL A 144 -9.05 -8.51 -10.98
C VAL A 144 -9.87 -8.94 -12.20
N TYR A 145 -9.51 -8.41 -13.36
CA TYR A 145 -10.15 -8.71 -14.64
C TYR A 145 -9.14 -9.27 -15.63
N SER A 146 -9.60 -10.07 -16.60
CA SER A 146 -8.76 -10.66 -17.65
C SER A 146 -8.11 -9.62 -18.57
N ALA A 147 -8.70 -8.43 -18.66
CA ALA A 147 -8.18 -7.25 -19.34
C ALA A 147 -8.73 -5.98 -18.66
N ASP A 148 -8.21 -4.79 -18.99
CA ASP A 148 -8.78 -3.54 -18.50
C ASP A 148 -10.24 -3.40 -18.98
N PRO A 149 -11.25 -3.45 -18.08
CA PRO A 149 -12.66 -3.41 -18.46
C PRO A 149 -13.08 -2.07 -19.08
N LYS A 150 -12.27 -1.02 -18.95
CA LYS A 150 -12.51 0.27 -19.63
C LYS A 150 -12.12 0.22 -21.10
N VAL A 151 -11.21 -0.66 -21.48
CA VAL A 151 -10.70 -0.81 -22.85
C VAL A 151 -11.34 -2.02 -23.53
N ASN A 152 -11.53 -3.11 -22.81
CA ASN A 152 -12.12 -4.35 -23.30
C ASN A 152 -13.45 -4.65 -22.61
N LYS A 153 -14.55 -4.63 -23.37
CA LYS A 153 -15.90 -4.93 -22.86
C LYS A 153 -16.13 -6.40 -22.52
N ASP A 154 -15.30 -7.29 -23.08
CA ASP A 154 -15.35 -8.73 -22.82
C ASP A 154 -14.45 -9.14 -21.64
N ALA A 155 -13.95 -8.17 -20.86
CA ALA A 155 -13.15 -8.42 -19.68
C ALA A 155 -13.97 -9.18 -18.63
N VAL A 156 -13.47 -10.35 -18.24
CA VAL A 156 -14.12 -11.23 -17.25
C VAL A 156 -13.49 -10.96 -15.89
N LYS A 157 -14.35 -10.70 -14.88
CA LYS A 157 -13.94 -10.57 -13.48
C LYS A 157 -13.67 -11.96 -12.90
N TYR A 158 -12.55 -12.11 -12.21
CA TYR A 158 -12.26 -13.33 -11.46
C TYR A 158 -12.79 -13.19 -10.03
N GLU A 159 -13.43 -14.25 -9.51
CA GLU A 159 -13.86 -14.32 -8.11
C GLU A 159 -12.76 -14.85 -7.19
N HIS A 160 -11.97 -15.80 -7.69
CA HIS A 160 -10.84 -16.40 -6.99
C HIS A 160 -9.67 -16.59 -7.96
N LEU A 161 -8.47 -16.21 -7.53
CA LEU A 161 -7.28 -16.25 -8.38
C LEU A 161 -6.09 -16.78 -7.60
N THR A 162 -5.48 -17.85 -8.11
CA THR A 162 -4.25 -18.38 -7.53
C THR A 162 -3.03 -17.63 -8.07
N HIS A 163 -1.93 -17.55 -7.29
CA HIS A 163 -0.69 -16.90 -7.74
C HIS A 163 -0.17 -17.42 -9.08
N ILE A 164 -0.31 -18.72 -9.34
CA ILE A 164 0.13 -19.35 -10.58
C ILE A 164 -0.72 -18.88 -11.76
N GLN A 165 -2.05 -18.83 -11.60
CA GLN A 165 -2.96 -18.32 -12.64
C GLN A 165 -2.67 -16.85 -12.95
N MET A 166 -2.40 -16.04 -11.92
CA MET A 166 -2.05 -14.63 -12.09
C MET A 166 -0.81 -14.44 -12.98
N LEU A 167 0.24 -15.24 -12.74
CA LEU A 167 1.48 -15.21 -13.51
C LEU A 167 1.31 -15.78 -14.92
N GLN A 168 0.60 -16.91 -15.07
CA GLN A 168 0.37 -17.55 -16.37
C GLN A 168 -0.45 -16.68 -17.33
N GLU A 169 -1.46 -15.99 -16.80
CA GLU A 169 -2.35 -15.14 -17.59
C GLU A 169 -1.83 -13.70 -17.69
N GLY A 170 -0.67 -13.39 -17.11
CA GLY A 170 -0.06 -12.07 -17.16
C GLY A 170 -0.91 -10.97 -16.52
N LEU A 171 -1.76 -11.33 -15.56
CA LEU A 171 -2.70 -10.42 -14.93
C LEU A 171 -1.92 -9.39 -14.11
N GLN A 172 -2.07 -8.11 -14.47
CA GLN A 172 -1.37 -7.02 -13.80
C GLN A 172 -2.04 -6.67 -12.48
N VAL A 173 -2.04 -7.57 -11.49
CA VAL A 173 -2.53 -7.29 -10.13
C VAL A 173 -1.47 -6.53 -9.34
N MET A 174 -0.20 -6.92 -9.47
CA MET A 174 0.96 -6.26 -8.88
C MET A 174 2.15 -6.40 -9.82
N ASP A 175 3.23 -5.66 -9.57
CA ASP A 175 4.47 -5.85 -10.34
C ASP A 175 5.03 -7.28 -10.19
N SER A 176 5.85 -7.72 -11.15
CA SER A 176 6.36 -9.09 -11.19
C SER A 176 7.22 -9.47 -9.97
N THR A 177 7.90 -8.49 -9.36
CA THR A 177 8.73 -8.70 -8.17
C THR A 177 7.85 -8.96 -6.96
N ALA A 178 6.84 -8.11 -6.76
CA ALA A 178 5.83 -8.30 -5.72
C ALA A 178 5.11 -9.64 -5.87
N SER A 179 4.71 -9.99 -7.11
CA SER A 179 4.01 -11.25 -7.43
C SER A 179 4.82 -12.47 -7.02
N SER A 180 6.09 -12.48 -7.43
CA SER A 180 7.02 -13.58 -7.15
C SER A 180 7.30 -13.70 -5.65
N PHE A 181 7.38 -12.56 -4.95
CA PHE A 181 7.62 -12.53 -3.51
C PHE A 181 6.42 -13.08 -2.71
N CYS A 182 5.20 -12.68 -3.04
CA CYS A 182 3.99 -13.23 -2.41
C CYS A 182 3.86 -14.74 -2.65
N MET A 183 4.16 -15.21 -3.87
CA MET A 183 4.14 -16.63 -4.20
C MET A 183 5.16 -17.43 -3.39
N GLY A 184 6.38 -16.92 -3.22
CA GLY A 184 7.41 -17.59 -2.40
C GLY A 184 7.09 -17.69 -0.91
N ASN A 185 6.22 -16.80 -0.41
CA ASN A 185 5.82 -16.73 1.00
C ASN A 185 4.37 -17.18 1.26
N ASN A 186 3.67 -17.73 0.26
CA ASN A 186 2.27 -18.17 0.35
C ASN A 186 1.31 -17.11 0.92
N ILE A 187 1.47 -15.83 0.54
CA ILE A 187 0.65 -14.73 1.03
C ILE A 187 -0.58 -14.54 0.13
N PRO A 188 -1.82 -14.78 0.61
CA PRO A 188 -3.02 -14.63 -0.21
C PRO A 188 -3.23 -13.19 -0.72
N LEU A 189 -3.67 -13.09 -1.98
CA LEU A 189 -4.05 -11.83 -2.64
C LEU A 189 -5.55 -11.84 -2.91
N THR A 190 -6.23 -10.74 -2.59
CA THR A 190 -7.66 -10.59 -2.88
C THR A 190 -7.98 -9.16 -3.30
#